data_AF-L2GL51-F1
#
_entry.id   AF-L2GL51-F1
#
_cell.length_a   1.000
_cell.length_b   1.000
_cell.length_c   1.000
_cell.angle_alpha   90.00
_cell.angle_beta   90.00
_cell.angle_gamma   90.00
#
_symmetry.space_group_name_H-M   'P 1'
#
loop_
_entity.id
_entity.type
_entity.pdbx_description
1 polymer ?
#
loop_
_entity_poly.entity_id
_entity_poly.type
_entity_poly.pdbx_seq_one_letter_code
_entity_poly.pdbx_strand_id
1 'polypeptide(L)'
;MPEFKFEYEAYFKSEMKSGDDFLAFYDQVDIVDFAYNKELELFTYPCPCGDVFVISLDDLRTGETIARCSSCSLLVQVVYGEKDIAKYG
;
A
#
# COMPACT_ATOMS: atom_id res chain seq x y z
N MET A 1 -41.07 -24.32 14.68
CA MET A 1 -39.62 -24.02 14.67
C MET A 1 -39.33 -23.27 13.37
N PRO A 2 -39.22 -21.93 13.39
CA PRO A 2 -38.98 -21.14 12.18
C PRO A 2 -37.52 -20.68 12.06
N GLU A 3 -37.10 -20.55 10.81
CA GLU A 3 -35.74 -20.37 10.29
C GLU A 3 -35.12 -19.00 10.61
N PHE A 4 -34.04 -19.02 11.38
CA PHE A 4 -33.16 -17.89 11.65
C PHE A 4 -32.23 -17.67 10.43
N LYS A 5 -32.76 -17.09 9.35
CA LYS A 5 -32.02 -16.88 8.09
C LYS A 5 -31.81 -15.41 7.70
N PHE A 6 -32.31 -14.44 8.47
CA PHE A 6 -32.52 -13.11 7.89
C PHE A 6 -31.61 -11.96 8.37
N GLU A 7 -30.56 -12.22 9.15
CA GLU A 7 -29.72 -11.11 9.66
C GLU A 7 -28.23 -11.17 9.27
N TYR A 8 -27.75 -12.26 8.67
CA TYR A 8 -26.33 -12.31 8.24
C TYR A 8 -26.11 -11.88 6.79
N GLU A 9 -27.11 -12.08 5.92
CA GLU A 9 -27.03 -11.72 4.51
C GLU A 9 -27.21 -10.22 4.27
N ALA A 10 -27.90 -9.50 5.18
CA ALA A 10 -28.03 -8.05 5.12
C ALA A 10 -26.71 -7.34 5.49
N TYR A 11 -25.93 -7.92 6.40
CA TYR A 11 -24.61 -7.41 6.79
C TYR A 11 -23.59 -7.60 5.67
N PHE A 12 -23.61 -8.77 5.00
CA PHE A 12 -22.69 -9.07 3.89
C PHE A 12 -22.97 -8.23 2.64
N LYS A 13 -24.22 -7.77 2.45
CA LYS A 13 -24.67 -7.07 1.24
C LYS A 13 -24.62 -5.55 1.36
N SER A 14 -24.49 -4.99 2.57
CA SER A 14 -24.24 -3.55 2.76
C SER A 14 -22.79 -3.14 2.50
N GLU A 15 -21.85 -4.09 2.42
CA GLU A 15 -20.41 -3.85 2.18
C GLU A 15 -20.01 -3.95 0.69
N MET A 16 -20.96 -3.99 -0.24
CA MET A 16 -20.67 -3.98 -1.68
C MET A 16 -21.07 -2.64 -2.32
N LYS A 17 -20.47 -1.54 -1.84
CA LYS A 17 -20.44 -0.28 -2.58
C LYS A 17 -19.00 0.03 -2.99
N SER A 18 -18.78 -0.12 -4.30
CA SER A 18 -17.59 0.30 -5.04
C SER A 18 -16.36 -0.55 -4.78
N GLY A 19 -15.92 -1.27 -5.82
CA GLY A 19 -14.53 -1.65 -5.93
C GLY A 19 -13.66 -0.38 -5.90
N ASP A 20 -12.47 -0.57 -5.35
CA ASP A 20 -11.40 0.39 -5.09
C ASP A 20 -11.54 1.21 -3.78
N ASP A 21 -10.60 0.93 -2.87
CA ASP A 21 -10.26 1.66 -1.62
C ASP A 21 -10.90 1.21 -0.27
N PHE A 22 -10.50 0.01 0.22
CA PHE A 22 -10.50 -0.30 1.67
C PHE A 22 -9.07 -0.64 2.16
N LEU A 23 -8.05 -0.15 1.45
CA LEU A 23 -6.67 -0.23 1.93
C LEU A 23 -6.46 0.99 2.81
N ALA A 24 -6.62 0.82 4.13
CA ALA A 24 -6.33 1.87 5.09
C ALA A 24 -4.82 2.18 5.05
N PHE A 25 -4.41 3.10 4.18
CA PHE A 25 -3.05 3.61 4.14
C PHE A 25 -2.75 4.30 5.46
N TYR A 26 -1.61 3.95 6.04
CA TYR A 26 -1.12 4.54 7.28
C TYR A 26 -0.74 5.99 7.07
N ASP A 27 -0.02 6.28 5.98
CA ASP A 27 0.40 7.62 5.61
C ASP A 27 0.73 7.71 4.11
N GLN A 28 0.85 8.95 3.61
CA GLN A 28 1.38 9.27 2.30
C GLN A 28 2.78 9.86 2.45
N VAL A 29 3.76 9.26 1.78
CA VAL A 29 5.17 9.64 1.90
C VAL A 29 5.75 9.86 0.51
N ASP A 30 6.46 10.96 0.31
CA ASP A 30 7.15 11.25 -0.93
C ASP A 30 8.32 10.29 -1.17
N ILE A 31 8.52 9.88 -2.43
CA ILE A 31 9.63 9.00 -2.82
C ILE A 31 11.02 9.57 -2.47
N VAL A 32 11.13 10.89 -2.31
CA VAL A 32 12.36 11.59 -1.94
C VAL A 32 12.79 11.27 -0.50
N ASP A 33 11.84 10.93 0.37
CA ASP A 33 12.10 10.53 1.75
C ASP A 33 12.48 9.04 1.88
N PHE A 34 12.31 8.24 0.81
CA PHE A 34 12.73 6.85 0.81
C PHE A 34 14.24 6.73 0.57
N ALA A 35 14.86 5.79 1.26
CA ALA A 35 16.22 5.36 1.00
C ALA A 35 16.23 4.44 -0.24
N TYR A 36 16.81 4.93 -1.34
CA TYR A 36 16.99 4.15 -2.57
C TYR A 36 18.28 3.31 -2.51
N ASN A 37 18.15 2.01 -2.75
CA ASN A 37 19.27 1.10 -2.92
C ASN A 37 19.45 0.76 -4.40
N LYS A 38 20.54 1.25 -5.01
CA LYS A 38 20.86 1.06 -6.43
C LYS A 38 21.20 -0.39 -6.80
N GLU A 39 21.73 -1.18 -5.87
CA GLU A 39 22.11 -2.56 -6.14
C GLU A 39 20.90 -3.49 -6.25
N LEU A 40 19.84 -3.17 -5.51
CA LEU A 40 18.61 -3.95 -5.45
C LEU A 40 17.44 -3.31 -6.20
N GLU A 41 17.58 -2.04 -6.61
CA GLU A 41 16.51 -1.22 -7.21
C GLU A 41 15.27 -1.14 -6.30
N LEU A 42 15.50 -1.01 -4.98
CA LEU A 42 14.47 -0.97 -3.95
C LEU A 42 14.48 0.35 -3.20
N PHE A 43 13.29 0.81 -2.83
CA PHE A 43 13.08 1.93 -1.92
C PHE A 43 12.68 1.42 -0.55
N THR A 44 13.31 1.97 0.49
CA THR A 44 13.10 1.58 1.88
C THR A 44 12.77 2.78 2.75
N TYR A 45 11.78 2.65 3.64
CA TYR A 45 11.36 3.72 4.55
C TYR A 45 11.13 3.18 5.97
N PRO A 46 11.59 3.85 7.03
CA PRO A 46 11.41 3.37 8.41
C PRO A 46 9.93 3.30 8.80
N CYS A 47 9.48 2.13 9.24
CA CYS A 47 8.13 1.91 9.74
C CYS A 47 8.08 2.12 11.26
N PRO A 48 7.06 2.79 11.82
CA PRO A 48 6.93 3.00 13.27
C PRO A 48 6.80 1.71 14.09
N CYS A 49 6.58 0.56 13.45
CA CYS A 49 6.57 -0.73 14.13
C CYS A 49 7.96 -1.36 14.35
N GLY A 50 9.02 -0.78 13.80
CA GLY A 50 10.41 -1.21 14.01
C GLY A 50 11.07 -1.89 12.80
N ASP A 51 10.31 -2.15 11.74
CA ASP A 51 10.81 -2.65 10.45
C ASP A 51 10.84 -1.54 9.38
N VAL A 52 11.03 -1.90 8.12
CA VAL A 52 11.01 -0.97 6.98
C VAL A 52 9.91 -1.33 5.99
N PHE A 53 9.29 -0.30 5.41
CA PHE A 53 8.51 -0.45 4.19
C PHE A 53 9.46 -0.69 3.03
N VAL A 54 9.06 -1.57 2.13
CA VAL A 54 9.83 -1.91 0.92
C VAL A 54 8.91 -1.78 -0.29
N ILE A 55 9.42 -1.17 -1.36
CA ILE A 55 8.78 -1.14 -2.68
C ILE A 55 9.86 -1.17 -3.76
N SER A 56 9.61 -1.86 -4.87
CA SER A 56 10.57 -1.91 -5.97
C SER A 56 10.40 -0.74 -6.94
N LEU A 57 11.49 -0.36 -7.60
CA LEU A 57 11.46 0.65 -8.66
C LEU A 57 10.58 0.18 -9.84
N ASP A 58 10.54 -1.13 -10.12
CA ASP A 58 9.71 -1.68 -11.19
C ASP A 58 8.22 -1.56 -10.87
N ASP A 59 7.82 -1.82 -9.61
CA ASP A 59 6.45 -1.61 -9.13
C ASP A 59 6.04 -0.14 -9.31
N LEU A 60 6.91 0.79 -8.91
CA LEU A 60 6.68 2.23 -9.11
C LEU A 60 6.59 2.62 -10.60
N ARG A 61 7.35 1.95 -11.48
CA ARG A 61 7.27 2.18 -12.94
C ARG A 61 5.99 1.64 -13.57
N THR A 62 5.45 0.54 -13.04
CA THR A 62 4.17 -0.03 -13.51
C THR A 62 2.95 0.71 -12.97
N GLY A 63 3.15 1.64 -12.01
CA GLY A 63 2.11 2.47 -11.41
C GLY A 63 1.66 1.98 -10.02
N GLU A 64 2.33 0.98 -9.46
CA GLU A 64 2.08 0.53 -8.09
C GLU A 64 2.77 1.48 -7.10
N THR A 65 1.95 2.17 -6.30
CA THR A 65 2.38 3.19 -5.32
C THR A 65 2.28 2.69 -3.88
N ILE A 66 2.14 1.39 -3.67
CA ILE A 66 1.81 0.83 -2.36
C ILE A 66 3.05 0.16 -1.76
N ALA A 67 3.70 0.83 -0.82
CA ALA A 67 4.80 0.21 -0.09
C ALA A 67 4.26 -0.61 1.08
N ARG A 68 4.77 -1.84 1.19
CA ARG A 68 4.33 -2.83 2.17
C ARG A 68 5.42 -3.06 3.21
N CYS A 69 5.05 -3.19 4.47
CA CYS A 69 5.97 -3.60 5.51
C CYS A 69 5.92 -5.13 5.67
N SER A 70 7.08 -5.77 5.81
CA SER A 70 7.19 -7.23 5.95
C SER A 70 6.72 -7.75 7.30
N SER A 71 6.66 -6.90 8.32
CA SER A 71 6.28 -7.28 9.70
C SER A 71 4.93 -6.71 10.12
N CYS A 72 4.47 -5.68 9.43
CA CYS A 72 3.26 -4.95 9.78
C CYS A 72 2.39 -4.90 8.55
N SER A 73 1.13 -5.36 8.65
CA SER A 73 0.15 -5.25 7.56
C SER A 73 -0.25 -3.80 7.24
N LEU A 74 0.54 -2.83 7.70
CA LEU A 74 0.46 -1.43 7.35
C LEU A 74 0.92 -1.25 5.91
N LEU A 75 0.29 -0.29 5.26
CA LEU A 75 0.58 0.09 3.89
C LEU A 75 0.79 1.60 3.89
N VAL A 76 1.80 2.08 3.18
CA VAL A 76 1.97 3.52 2.95
C VAL A 76 1.86 3.80 1.45
N GLN A 77 1.26 4.92 1.12
CA GLN A 77 1.12 5.36 -0.25
C GLN A 77 2.32 6.23 -0.63
N VAL A 78 3.03 5.81 -1.66
CA VAL A 78 4.22 6.48 -2.15
C VAL A 78 3.81 7.51 -3.19
N VAL A 79 4.11 8.78 -2.91
CA VAL A 79 3.88 9.88 -3.84
C VAL A 79 5.17 10.12 -4.64
N TYR A 80 5.08 10.05 -5.97
CA TYR A 80 6.23 10.30 -6.84
C TYR A 80 5.83 11.17 -8.03
N GLY A 81 6.77 11.98 -8.52
CA GLY A 81 6.69 12.60 -9.84
C GLY A 81 7.34 11.73 -10.91
N GLU A 82 6.87 11.84 -12.15
CA GLU A 82 7.50 11.18 -13.32
C GLU A 82 8.99 11.52 -13.45
N LYS A 83 9.38 12.72 -12.99
CA LYS A 83 10.76 13.21 -13.00
C LYS A 83 11.63 12.54 -11.94
N ASP A 84 11.05 12.10 -10.83
CA ASP A 84 11.77 11.48 -9.73
C ASP A 84 12.14 10.05 -10.08
N ILE A 85 11.21 9.27 -10.65
CA ILE A 85 11.50 7.91 -11.14
C ILE A 85 12.53 7.93 -12.28
N ALA A 86 12.46 8.92 -13.17
CA ALA A 86 13.40 9.06 -14.28
C ALA A 86 14.85 9.30 -13.83
N LYS A 87 15.09 9.70 -12.57
CA LYS A 87 16.43 9.90 -12.02
C LYS A 87 17.09 8.61 -11.54
N TYR A 88 16.28 7.60 -11.21
CA TYR A 88 16.75 6.31 -10.70
C TYR A 88 16.81 5.22 -11.78
N GLY A 89 16.44 5.55 -13.02
CA GLY A 89 16.51 4.67 -14.19
C GLY A 89 17.68 4.92 -15.13
#